data_AF-A0AAD5XJU7-F1
#
_entry.id   AF-A0AAD5XJU7-F1
#
_cell.length_a   1.000
_cell.length_b   1.000
_cell.length_c   1.000
_cell.angle_alpha   90.00
_cell.angle_beta   90.00
_cell.angle_gamma   90.00
#
_symmetry.space_group_name_H-M   'P 1'
#
loop_
_entity.id
_entity.type
_entity.pdbx_description
1 polymer ?
#
loop_
_entity_poly.entity_id
_entity_poly.type
_entity_poly.pdbx_seq_one_letter_code
_entity_poly.pdbx_strand_id
1 'polypeptide(L)'
;MPNSGSWKFSIPSITDWIDPDPGSAATDYSSSTQVQAEWYFDPCFLGDYGSTIKSLYPLPTFTTAEQTLMKGSCDFIAVNMYNSITAGLSDEPPGETTPYTAQEVDDPTALVYWPNPRPEGTRLLPLYLYNRYQKEVVITEMGYHVPREVENTFEEAVNDTLRVEYWQLNGPQILALIQEDKVPVTAVLAWSLIDNYEFETYEFRWGHIAVDYWDPATGLMNTDKGSLKREVKLSALYMSEFFGNYTTSPFNNTIQKNSTASTTLTASGTIGSNSVTSTSVKSRATGSSILRAASLGLLGVLTLL
;
A
#
# COMPACT_ATOMS: atom_id res chain seq x y z
N MET A 1 20.68 -24.35 -15.15
CA MET A 1 19.63 -23.65 -14.38
C MET A 1 18.30 -24.32 -14.73
N PRO A 2 17.48 -24.72 -13.75
CA PRO A 2 16.31 -25.55 -14.02
C PRO A 2 15.22 -24.69 -14.70
N ASN A 3 14.95 -25.05 -15.95
CA ASN A 3 13.82 -24.70 -16.82
C ASN A 3 13.74 -23.25 -17.35
N SER A 4 13.66 -23.15 -18.67
CA SER A 4 13.77 -21.96 -19.53
C SER A 4 12.57 -20.99 -19.43
N GLY A 5 12.38 -20.33 -18.29
CA GLY A 5 11.43 -19.23 -18.15
C GLY A 5 12.05 -17.92 -18.63
N SER A 6 11.49 -17.27 -19.64
CA SER A 6 11.88 -15.94 -20.08
C SER A 6 11.71 -14.93 -18.94
N TRP A 7 12.71 -14.07 -18.73
CA TRP A 7 12.57 -12.89 -17.86
C TRP A 7 11.38 -12.05 -18.31
N LYS A 8 10.59 -11.55 -17.35
CA LYS A 8 9.50 -10.61 -17.61
C LYS A 8 9.93 -9.19 -17.26
N PHE A 9 9.46 -8.22 -18.02
CA PHE A 9 9.75 -6.80 -17.85
C PHE A 9 8.46 -5.97 -17.89
N SER A 10 8.41 -4.93 -17.08
CA SER A 10 7.37 -3.89 -17.12
C SER A 10 7.88 -2.61 -16.47
N ILE A 11 7.09 -1.55 -16.56
CA ILE A 11 7.38 -0.23 -15.98
C ILE A 11 6.24 0.11 -15.02
N PRO A 12 6.52 0.33 -13.72
CA PRO A 12 5.50 0.73 -12.76
C PRO A 12 5.05 2.17 -13.02
N SER A 13 3.75 2.42 -12.82
CA SER A 13 3.20 3.78 -12.80
C SER A 13 2.35 3.94 -11.55
N ILE A 14 2.43 5.12 -10.92
CA ILE A 14 1.42 5.56 -9.97
C ILE A 14 0.11 5.68 -10.75
N THR A 15 -0.95 5.06 -10.23
CA THR A 15 -2.29 5.16 -10.78
C THR A 15 -3.29 5.05 -9.66
N ASP A 16 -4.27 5.93 -9.68
CA ASP A 16 -5.31 5.99 -8.66
C ASP A 16 -6.65 5.50 -9.20
N TRP A 17 -7.44 4.87 -8.34
CA TRP A 17 -8.84 4.62 -8.65
C TRP A 17 -9.66 5.89 -8.41
N ILE A 18 -10.37 6.34 -9.45
CA ILE A 18 -11.33 7.44 -9.33
C ILE A 18 -12.70 6.88 -9.68
N ASP A 19 -13.65 6.96 -8.73
CA ASP A 19 -15.02 6.53 -9.02
C ASP A 19 -15.61 7.35 -10.17
N PRO A 20 -16.38 6.73 -11.07
CA PRO A 20 -17.19 7.47 -12.03
C PRO A 20 -18.18 8.36 -11.27
N ASP A 21 -18.22 9.66 -11.60
CA ASP A 21 -19.21 10.57 -11.03
C ASP A 21 -20.64 10.16 -11.46
N PRO A 22 -21.54 9.81 -10.53
CA PRO A 22 -22.90 9.41 -10.86
C PRO A 22 -23.80 10.57 -11.34
N GLY A 23 -23.37 11.84 -11.20
CA GLY A 23 -24.19 13.03 -11.42
C GLY A 23 -23.67 14.05 -12.45
N SER A 24 -22.40 14.02 -12.85
CA SER A 24 -21.89 14.96 -13.86
C SER A 24 -21.97 14.42 -15.29
N ALA A 25 -22.38 15.30 -16.20
CA ALA A 25 -22.19 15.10 -17.62
C ALA A 25 -20.68 15.19 -17.93
N ALA A 26 -19.98 14.07 -18.01
CA ALA A 26 -18.74 13.88 -18.77
C ALA A 26 -17.61 14.94 -18.62
N THR A 27 -17.57 15.74 -17.55
CA THR A 27 -16.81 17.02 -17.57
C THR A 27 -15.52 17.03 -16.76
N ASP A 28 -15.15 15.93 -16.09
CA ASP A 28 -13.85 15.85 -15.42
C ASP A 28 -13.07 14.56 -15.71
N TYR A 29 -12.92 14.24 -17.00
CA TYR A 29 -12.12 13.08 -17.42
C TYR A 29 -10.61 13.28 -17.24
N SER A 30 -10.14 14.51 -17.03
CA SER A 30 -8.72 14.87 -17.12
C SER A 30 -7.82 14.13 -16.13
N SER A 31 -8.38 13.74 -14.98
CA SER A 31 -7.73 12.96 -13.93
C SER A 31 -8.18 11.49 -13.88
N SER A 32 -9.23 11.08 -14.59
CA SER A 32 -9.87 9.76 -14.47
C SER A 32 -8.91 8.56 -14.57
N THR A 33 -9.25 7.44 -13.93
CA THR A 33 -8.52 6.16 -14.04
C THR A 33 -8.25 5.79 -15.50
N GLN A 34 -9.22 6.07 -16.39
CA GLN A 34 -9.08 5.82 -17.82
C GLN A 34 -7.98 6.68 -18.44
N VAL A 35 -7.95 7.99 -18.17
CA VAL A 35 -6.93 8.88 -18.74
C VAL A 35 -5.54 8.52 -18.24
N GLN A 36 -5.39 8.18 -16.96
CA GLN A 36 -4.12 7.68 -16.41
C GLN A 36 -3.68 6.40 -17.12
N ALA A 37 -4.60 5.46 -17.35
CA ALA A 37 -4.28 4.21 -18.03
C ALA A 37 -3.94 4.41 -19.52
N GLU A 38 -4.68 5.28 -20.21
CA GLU A 38 -4.43 5.65 -21.60
C GLU A 38 -3.12 6.42 -21.78
N TRP A 39 -2.63 7.08 -20.73
CA TRP A 39 -1.33 7.73 -20.74
C TRP A 39 -0.20 6.70 -20.66
N TYR A 40 -0.18 5.89 -19.61
CA TYR A 40 1.01 5.13 -19.23
C TYR A 40 1.00 3.70 -19.74
N PHE A 41 -0.14 3.02 -19.68
CA PHE A 41 -0.25 1.59 -19.98
C PHE A 41 -0.62 1.32 -21.45
N ASP A 42 -1.47 2.16 -22.04
CA ASP A 42 -1.86 2.02 -23.45
C ASP A 42 -0.67 1.98 -24.43
N PRO A 43 0.35 2.86 -24.32
CA PRO A 43 1.51 2.77 -25.20
C PRO A 43 2.20 1.41 -25.15
N CYS A 44 2.50 0.89 -23.95
CA CYS A 44 3.27 -0.34 -23.82
C CYS A 44 2.46 -1.62 -24.09
N PHE A 45 1.13 -1.61 -23.93
CA PHE A 45 0.29 -2.78 -24.23
C PHE A 45 -0.38 -2.72 -25.61
N LEU A 46 -0.81 -1.54 -26.05
CA LEU A 46 -1.61 -1.34 -27.25
C LEU A 46 -0.84 -0.64 -28.38
N GLY A 47 0.26 0.03 -28.07
CA GLY A 47 1.19 0.63 -29.05
C GLY A 47 1.03 2.13 -29.26
N ASP A 48 0.05 2.78 -28.65
CA ASP A 48 -0.17 4.22 -28.82
C ASP A 48 -0.97 4.76 -27.63
N TYR A 49 -1.03 6.08 -27.43
CA TYR A 49 -1.92 6.66 -26.43
C TYR A 49 -3.38 6.43 -26.80
N GLY A 50 -4.23 6.31 -25.78
CA GLY A 50 -5.67 6.17 -25.96
C GLY A 50 -6.33 7.42 -26.57
N SER A 51 -7.52 7.24 -27.14
CA SER A 51 -8.23 8.32 -27.83
C SER A 51 -8.70 9.44 -26.90
N THR A 52 -9.03 9.11 -25.65
CA THR A 52 -9.54 10.06 -24.65
C THR A 52 -8.44 11.03 -24.28
N ILE A 53 -7.27 10.53 -23.88
CA ILE A 53 -6.15 11.41 -23.52
C ILE A 53 -5.65 12.25 -24.71
N LYS A 54 -5.61 11.69 -25.92
CA LYS A 54 -5.26 12.43 -27.15
C LYS A 54 -6.21 13.58 -27.46
N SER A 55 -7.48 13.46 -27.06
CA SER A 55 -8.47 14.53 -27.23
C SER A 55 -8.36 15.63 -26.16
N LEU A 56 -7.80 15.30 -24.99
CA LEU A 56 -7.66 16.22 -23.87
C LEU A 56 -6.35 17.00 -23.90
N TYR A 57 -5.27 16.38 -24.40
CA TYR A 57 -3.93 16.97 -24.37
C TYR A 57 -3.24 16.92 -25.74
N PRO A 58 -2.39 17.92 -26.06
CA PRO A 58 -1.62 17.96 -27.30
C PRO A 58 -0.40 17.02 -27.22
N LEU A 59 -0.64 15.70 -27.18
CA LEU A 59 0.41 14.69 -27.07
C LEU A 59 1.20 14.51 -28.38
N PRO A 60 2.49 14.15 -28.31
CA PRO A 60 3.24 13.68 -29.47
C PRO A 60 2.55 12.48 -30.14
N THR A 61 2.66 12.41 -31.47
CA THR A 61 2.16 11.25 -32.23
C THR A 61 3.29 10.26 -32.45
N PHE A 62 3.12 9.02 -32.01
CA PHE A 62 4.07 7.96 -32.33
C PHE A 62 4.07 7.67 -33.83
N THR A 63 5.27 7.60 -34.41
CA THR A 63 5.50 7.02 -35.73
C THR A 63 5.14 5.54 -35.74
N THR A 64 4.89 4.97 -36.92
CA THR A 64 4.59 3.52 -37.04
C THR A 64 5.71 2.64 -36.44
N ALA A 65 6.97 3.08 -36.53
CA ALA A 65 8.09 2.37 -35.94
C ALA A 65 8.04 2.39 -34.41
N GLU A 66 7.73 3.54 -33.81
CA GLU A 66 7.56 3.67 -32.36
C GLU A 66 6.34 2.88 -31.87
N GLN A 67 5.21 2.92 -32.57
CA GLN A 67 4.04 2.14 -32.18
C GLN A 67 4.34 0.63 -32.16
N THR A 68 5.09 0.16 -33.16
CA THR A 68 5.53 -1.24 -33.24
C THR A 68 6.49 -1.60 -32.11
N LEU A 69 7.39 -0.68 -31.75
CA LEU A 69 8.33 -0.87 -30.65
C LEU A 69 7.62 -0.90 -29.29
N MET A 70 6.63 -0.03 -29.09
CA MET A 70 5.93 0.12 -27.82
C MET A 70 4.96 -1.04 -27.58
N LYS A 71 4.24 -1.50 -28.62
CA LYS A 71 3.21 -2.52 -28.47
C LYS A 71 3.77 -3.86 -27.97
N GLY A 72 3.33 -4.26 -26.77
CA GLY A 72 3.77 -5.49 -26.13
C GLY A 72 5.16 -5.40 -25.50
N SER A 73 5.66 -4.19 -25.25
CA SER A 73 6.94 -3.97 -24.55
C SER A 73 6.88 -4.23 -23.05
N CYS A 74 5.66 -4.32 -22.48
CA CYS A 74 5.43 -4.76 -21.10
C CYS A 74 4.78 -6.15 -21.07
N ASP A 75 5.32 -7.05 -20.24
CA ASP A 75 4.84 -8.41 -20.06
C ASP A 75 3.65 -8.50 -19.10
N PHE A 76 3.60 -7.60 -18.11
CA PHE A 76 2.61 -7.56 -17.03
C PHE A 76 2.25 -6.12 -16.63
N ILE A 77 1.13 -5.93 -15.94
CA ILE A 77 0.72 -4.64 -15.38
C ILE A 77 1.52 -4.42 -14.09
N ALA A 78 2.35 -3.39 -14.05
CA ALA A 78 3.04 -2.92 -12.84
C ALA A 78 2.38 -1.62 -12.38
N VAL A 79 1.79 -1.59 -11.19
CA VAL A 79 1.05 -0.43 -10.70
C VAL A 79 1.44 -0.08 -9.26
N ASN A 80 1.77 1.18 -9.04
CA ASN A 80 1.91 1.78 -7.71
C ASN A 80 0.54 2.37 -7.36
N MET A 81 -0.06 1.91 -6.27
CA MET A 81 -1.43 2.24 -5.90
C MET A 81 -1.47 2.75 -4.47
N TYR A 82 -1.76 4.03 -4.33
CA TYR A 82 -1.86 4.68 -3.03
C TYR A 82 -3.27 5.24 -2.80
N ASN A 83 -3.87 5.92 -3.77
CA ASN A 83 -5.18 6.52 -3.59
C ASN A 83 -6.32 5.77 -4.25
N SER A 84 -7.49 5.92 -3.63
CA SER A 84 -8.75 5.74 -4.31
C SER A 84 -9.71 6.82 -3.85
N ILE A 85 -10.26 7.60 -4.78
CA ILE A 85 -11.15 8.72 -4.46
C ILE A 85 -12.49 8.61 -5.19
N THR A 86 -13.52 9.23 -4.63
CA THR A 86 -14.78 9.43 -5.34
C THR A 86 -14.71 10.76 -6.09
N ALA A 87 -15.02 10.77 -7.39
CA ALA A 87 -14.99 11.99 -8.20
C ALA A 87 -15.82 13.12 -7.57
N GLY A 88 -15.25 14.33 -7.55
CA GLY A 88 -15.85 15.51 -6.90
C GLY A 88 -15.44 15.73 -5.44
N LEU A 89 -14.67 14.82 -4.84
CA LEU A 89 -13.87 15.12 -3.64
C LEU A 89 -12.56 15.81 -4.07
N SER A 90 -12.05 16.77 -3.29
CA SER A 90 -10.92 17.61 -3.73
C SER A 90 -9.69 16.79 -4.11
N ASP A 91 -9.15 17.03 -5.30
CA ASP A 91 -7.91 16.44 -5.84
C ASP A 91 -6.63 16.93 -5.13
N GLU A 92 -6.74 17.92 -4.23
CA GLU A 92 -5.59 18.50 -3.55
C GLU A 92 -5.18 17.60 -2.37
N PRO A 93 -4.00 16.94 -2.41
CA PRO A 93 -3.37 16.54 -1.16
C PRO A 93 -3.18 17.81 -0.30
N PRO A 94 -3.21 17.71 1.04
CA PRO A 94 -2.55 18.73 1.87
C PRO A 94 -1.11 18.84 1.35
N GLY A 95 -0.79 19.95 0.67
CA GLY A 95 0.06 19.93 -0.51
C GLY A 95 1.56 20.01 -0.27
N GLU A 96 2.32 19.75 -1.34
CA GLU A 96 3.72 20.20 -1.50
C GLU A 96 3.83 21.73 -1.66
N THR A 97 2.72 22.45 -1.88
CA THR A 97 2.71 23.91 -2.09
C THR A 97 1.78 24.70 -1.18
N THR A 98 0.94 24.04 -0.39
CA THR A 98 0.20 24.68 0.70
C THR A 98 0.99 24.43 1.98
N PRO A 99 1.48 25.47 2.68
CA PRO A 99 1.96 25.28 4.04
C PRO A 99 0.90 24.50 4.80
N TYR A 100 1.32 23.52 5.61
CA TYR A 100 0.53 22.66 6.51
C TYR A 100 -0.41 23.41 7.49
N THR A 101 -0.70 24.68 7.25
CA THR A 101 -1.62 25.51 7.97
C THR A 101 -3.07 25.17 7.58
N ALA A 102 -3.71 24.40 8.46
CA ALA A 102 -5.14 24.47 8.75
C ALA A 102 -6.12 23.88 7.71
N GLN A 103 -5.91 22.64 7.29
CA GLN A 103 -7.03 21.70 7.30
C GLN A 103 -6.85 20.76 8.49
N GLU A 104 -7.15 21.31 9.67
CA GLU A 104 -7.39 20.52 10.88
C GLU A 104 -8.59 19.63 10.61
N VAL A 105 -8.35 18.35 10.29
CA VAL A 105 -9.33 17.33 10.61
C VAL A 105 -9.25 17.19 12.12
N ASP A 106 -10.23 17.77 12.82
CA ASP A 106 -10.46 17.70 14.28
C ASP A 106 -10.59 16.24 14.81
N ASP A 107 -10.40 15.24 13.95
CA ASP A 107 -10.43 13.82 14.25
C ASP A 107 -9.11 13.14 13.83
N PRO A 108 -8.15 12.94 14.77
CA PRO A 108 -6.91 12.22 14.52
C PRO A 108 -7.12 10.70 14.28
N THR A 109 -8.36 10.20 14.36
CA THR A 109 -8.70 8.79 14.12
C THR A 109 -9.24 8.51 12.72
N ALA A 110 -9.53 9.55 11.94
CA ALA A 110 -10.07 9.37 10.61
C ALA A 110 -8.92 9.11 9.60
N LEU A 111 -9.04 8.05 8.79
CA LEU A 111 -8.16 7.77 7.64
C LEU A 111 -8.40 8.78 6.50
N VAL A 112 -8.40 10.07 6.80
CA VAL A 112 -8.83 11.16 5.89
C VAL A 112 -7.61 11.87 5.27
N TYR A 113 -6.41 11.57 5.75
CA TYR A 113 -5.17 12.11 5.21
C TYR A 113 -4.72 11.33 3.98
N TRP A 114 -4.13 12.03 3.02
CA TRP A 114 -3.50 11.39 1.87
C TRP A 114 -2.52 10.31 2.35
N PRO A 115 -2.54 9.08 1.81
CA PRO A 115 -3.48 8.63 0.81
C PRO A 115 -4.89 8.41 1.36
N ASN A 116 -5.91 8.96 0.68
CA ASN A 116 -7.32 8.81 1.05
C ASN A 116 -7.76 7.37 0.71
N PRO A 117 -7.86 6.47 1.70
CA PRO A 117 -8.07 5.07 1.44
C PRO A 117 -9.58 4.83 1.31
N ARG A 118 -10.09 4.84 0.08
CA ARG A 118 -11.32 4.12 -0.26
C ARG A 118 -10.95 2.66 -0.57
N PRO A 119 -11.14 1.72 0.37
CA PRO A 119 -10.55 0.39 0.26
C PRO A 119 -11.02 -0.38 -0.98
N GLU A 120 -12.24 -0.15 -1.44
CA GLU A 120 -12.77 -0.78 -2.66
C GLU A 120 -11.92 -0.47 -3.89
N GLY A 121 -11.25 0.69 -3.94
CA GLY A 121 -10.33 1.03 -5.03
C GLY A 121 -9.16 0.06 -5.17
N THR A 122 -8.70 -0.53 -4.07
CA THR A 122 -7.66 -1.58 -4.05
C THR A 122 -8.06 -2.81 -4.85
N ARG A 123 -9.35 -3.11 -4.92
CA ARG A 123 -9.91 -4.16 -5.79
C ARG A 123 -10.20 -3.62 -7.20
N LEU A 124 -10.83 -2.45 -7.29
CA LEU A 124 -11.37 -1.93 -8.55
C LEU A 124 -10.30 -1.50 -9.56
N LEU A 125 -9.19 -0.87 -9.12
CA LEU A 125 -8.15 -0.42 -10.04
C LEU A 125 -7.44 -1.60 -10.74
N PRO A 126 -6.87 -2.59 -10.02
CA PRO A 126 -6.29 -3.76 -10.66
C PRO A 126 -7.27 -4.51 -11.56
N LEU A 127 -8.54 -4.61 -11.14
CA LEU A 127 -9.59 -5.24 -11.94
C LEU A 127 -9.86 -4.47 -13.24
N TYR A 128 -9.89 -3.14 -13.19
CA TYR A 128 -10.02 -2.29 -14.38
C TYR A 128 -8.86 -2.49 -15.36
N LEU A 129 -7.62 -2.43 -14.86
CA LEU A 129 -6.42 -2.62 -15.67
C LEU A 129 -6.39 -4.03 -16.28
N TYR A 130 -6.74 -5.06 -15.48
CA TYR A 130 -6.85 -6.43 -15.97
C TYR A 130 -7.90 -6.55 -17.06
N ASN A 131 -9.10 -5.99 -16.87
CA ASN A 131 -10.16 -6.03 -17.86
C ASN A 131 -9.73 -5.39 -19.18
N ARG A 132 -8.94 -4.30 -19.12
CA ARG A 132 -8.44 -3.60 -20.30
C ARG A 132 -7.32 -4.34 -21.03
N TYR A 133 -6.34 -4.88 -20.32
CA TYR A 133 -5.10 -5.39 -20.94
C TYR A 133 -4.97 -6.92 -20.93
N GLN A 134 -5.75 -7.62 -20.09
CA GLN A 134 -5.72 -9.08 -19.93
C GLN A 134 -4.31 -9.62 -19.62
N LYS A 135 -3.60 -8.94 -18.70
CA LYS A 135 -2.24 -9.27 -18.26
C LYS A 135 -2.20 -9.53 -16.76
N GLU A 136 -1.24 -10.33 -16.31
CA GLU A 136 -1.00 -10.47 -14.86
C GLU A 136 -0.71 -9.11 -14.23
N VAL A 137 -1.07 -8.96 -12.95
CA VAL A 137 -0.92 -7.72 -12.19
C VAL A 137 0.13 -7.91 -11.11
N VAL A 138 1.04 -6.95 -11.02
CA VAL A 138 1.96 -6.76 -9.90
C VAL A 138 1.64 -5.39 -9.31
N ILE A 139 1.16 -5.37 -8.06
CA ILE A 139 1.04 -4.13 -7.30
C ILE A 139 2.45 -3.86 -6.75
N THR A 140 3.18 -2.97 -7.43
CA THR A 140 4.60 -2.72 -7.20
C THR A 140 4.86 -1.82 -6.02
N GLU A 141 3.89 -1.00 -5.64
CA GLU A 141 3.88 -0.23 -4.39
C GLU A 141 2.44 -0.08 -3.89
N MET A 142 2.26 -0.21 -2.58
CA MET A 142 1.02 0.06 -1.87
C MET A 142 1.33 0.28 -0.39
N GLY A 143 0.72 1.27 0.24
CA GLY A 143 0.95 1.53 1.65
C GLY A 143 0.17 2.71 2.20
N TYR A 144 0.45 3.04 3.45
CA TYR A 144 -0.14 4.17 4.16
C TYR A 144 0.93 4.80 5.06
N HIS A 145 1.09 6.11 4.99
CA HIS A 145 1.87 6.83 6.00
C HIS A 145 0.94 7.33 7.10
N VAL A 146 1.34 7.10 8.36
CA VAL A 146 0.52 7.57 9.48
C VAL A 146 0.67 9.09 9.61
N PRO A 147 -0.43 9.85 9.66
CA PRO A 147 -0.37 11.30 9.74
C PRO A 147 0.41 11.76 10.97
N ARG A 148 1.32 12.72 10.76
CA ARG A 148 2.14 13.34 11.82
C ARG A 148 2.94 12.32 12.66
N GLU A 149 3.25 11.14 12.12
CA GLU A 149 4.05 10.12 12.82
C GLU A 149 5.45 10.63 13.20
N VAL A 150 5.94 11.68 12.54
CA VAL A 150 7.17 12.43 12.88
C VAL A 150 7.17 13.02 14.31
N GLU A 151 5.99 13.29 14.86
CA GLU A 151 5.79 13.89 16.19
C GLU A 151 5.68 12.84 17.29
N ASN A 152 5.49 11.57 16.91
CA ASN A 152 5.37 10.46 17.84
C ASN A 152 6.73 10.14 18.49
N THR A 153 6.69 9.61 19.70
CA THR A 153 7.83 8.91 20.29
C THR A 153 8.15 7.64 19.49
N PHE A 154 9.36 7.08 19.68
CA PHE A 154 9.76 5.86 18.97
C PHE A 154 8.82 4.69 19.29
N GLU A 155 8.37 4.60 20.55
CA GLU A 155 7.47 3.54 21.01
C GLU A 155 6.07 3.69 20.40
N GLU A 156 5.57 4.93 20.27
CA GLU A 156 4.31 5.20 19.58
C GLU A 156 4.39 4.91 18.07
N ALA A 157 5.50 5.26 17.41
CA ALA A 157 5.73 4.93 16.00
C ALA A 157 5.82 3.41 15.74
N VAL A 158 6.32 2.64 16.71
CA VAL A 158 6.31 1.16 16.64
C VAL A 158 4.87 0.61 16.75
N ASN A 159 3.98 1.28 17.49
CA ASN A 159 2.59 0.88 17.69
C ASN A 159 1.62 1.58 16.72
N ASP A 160 1.85 1.42 15.42
CA ASP A 160 1.20 2.12 14.32
C ASP A 160 -0.22 1.61 13.96
N THR A 161 -1.18 1.80 14.86
CA THR A 161 -2.55 1.25 14.71
C THR A 161 -3.28 1.72 13.44
N LEU A 162 -3.06 2.95 12.96
CA LEU A 162 -3.70 3.43 11.73
C LEU A 162 -3.20 2.72 10.48
N ARG A 163 -1.91 2.34 10.43
CA ARG A 163 -1.38 1.51 9.33
C ARG A 163 -1.90 0.07 9.40
N VAL A 164 -2.16 -0.44 10.61
CA VAL A 164 -2.88 -1.72 10.79
C VAL A 164 -4.28 -1.63 10.22
N GLU A 165 -5.03 -0.57 10.53
CA GLU A 165 -6.39 -0.34 10.02
C GLU A 165 -6.41 -0.27 8.49
N TYR A 166 -5.45 0.44 7.88
CA TYR A 166 -5.27 0.44 6.43
C TYR A 166 -5.21 -0.98 5.85
N TRP A 167 -4.40 -1.87 6.43
CA TRP A 167 -4.30 -3.26 5.96
C TRP A 167 -5.54 -4.09 6.29
N GLN A 168 -6.23 -3.82 7.40
CA GLN A 168 -7.50 -4.48 7.74
C GLN A 168 -8.59 -4.17 6.70
N LEU A 169 -8.58 -2.97 6.15
CA LEU A 169 -9.52 -2.55 5.12
C LEU A 169 -9.12 -3.05 3.72
N ASN A 170 -7.84 -2.94 3.36
CA ASN A 170 -7.37 -3.21 2.01
C ASN A 170 -6.97 -4.69 1.78
N GLY A 171 -6.51 -5.40 2.81
CA GLY A 171 -6.15 -6.82 2.72
C GLY A 171 -7.28 -7.71 2.18
N PRO A 172 -8.52 -7.61 2.71
CA PRO A 172 -9.67 -8.33 2.18
C PRO A 172 -9.99 -7.99 0.72
N GLN A 173 -9.74 -6.75 0.28
CA GLN A 173 -9.97 -6.31 -1.10
C GLN A 173 -9.00 -6.97 -2.08
N ILE A 174 -7.72 -7.10 -1.69
CA ILE A 174 -6.71 -7.87 -2.42
C ILE A 174 -7.12 -9.35 -2.52
N LEU A 175 -7.56 -9.95 -1.41
CA LEU A 175 -7.99 -11.35 -1.41
C LEU A 175 -9.21 -11.56 -2.30
N ALA A 176 -10.19 -10.65 -2.27
CA ALA A 176 -11.38 -10.74 -3.11
C ALA A 176 -11.04 -10.57 -4.61
N LEU A 177 -10.14 -9.65 -4.96
CA LEU A 177 -9.61 -9.49 -6.31
C LEU A 177 -9.03 -10.81 -6.87
N ILE A 178 -8.28 -11.54 -6.04
CA ILE A 178 -7.65 -12.81 -6.42
C ILE A 178 -8.68 -13.95 -6.43
N GLN A 179 -9.44 -14.10 -5.35
CA GLN A 179 -10.26 -15.28 -5.08
C GLN A 179 -11.65 -15.20 -5.72
N GLU A 180 -12.24 -14.02 -5.81
CA GLU A 180 -13.58 -13.82 -6.38
C GLU A 180 -13.48 -13.39 -7.85
N ASP A 181 -12.71 -12.34 -8.14
CA ASP A 181 -12.60 -11.79 -9.51
C ASP A 181 -11.65 -12.56 -10.41
N LYS A 182 -10.86 -13.48 -9.83
CA LYS A 182 -9.89 -14.33 -10.53
C LYS A 182 -8.85 -13.54 -11.32
N VAL A 183 -8.49 -12.34 -10.85
CA VAL A 183 -7.39 -11.57 -11.43
C VAL A 183 -6.07 -12.23 -11.06
N PRO A 184 -5.19 -12.53 -12.04
CA PRO A 184 -3.87 -13.11 -11.79
C PRO A 184 -2.93 -12.06 -11.17
N VAL A 185 -3.02 -11.89 -9.85
CA VAL A 185 -2.11 -11.03 -9.09
C VAL A 185 -0.88 -11.84 -8.69
N THR A 186 0.29 -11.45 -9.20
CA THR A 186 1.55 -12.15 -8.93
C THR A 186 2.15 -11.74 -7.60
N ALA A 187 2.15 -10.44 -7.30
CA ALA A 187 2.72 -9.90 -6.06
C ALA A 187 2.04 -8.58 -5.66
N VAL A 188 2.06 -8.32 -4.35
CA VAL A 188 1.74 -7.03 -3.73
C VAL A 188 2.94 -6.64 -2.88
N LEU A 189 3.56 -5.51 -3.22
CA LEU A 189 4.77 -5.04 -2.58
C LEU A 189 4.43 -3.82 -1.70
N ALA A 190 4.55 -3.99 -0.39
CA ALA A 190 4.24 -2.92 0.54
C ALA A 190 5.33 -1.84 0.50
N TRP A 191 4.94 -0.61 0.20
CA TRP A 191 5.77 0.57 0.41
C TRP A 191 5.58 1.04 1.87
N SER A 192 6.58 0.93 2.74
CA SER A 192 7.91 0.38 2.47
C SER A 192 8.39 -0.54 3.59
N LEU A 193 9.50 -1.22 3.37
CA LEU A 193 10.08 -2.12 4.36
C LEU A 193 10.49 -1.37 5.64
N ILE A 194 11.21 -0.26 5.49
CA ILE A 194 11.72 0.57 6.60
C ILE A 194 11.33 2.02 6.39
N ASP A 195 11.18 2.77 7.47
CA ASP A 195 11.07 4.23 7.36
C ASP A 195 12.31 4.77 6.64
N ASN A 196 12.11 5.55 5.58
CA ASN A 196 13.17 5.92 4.64
C ASN A 196 13.19 7.45 4.40
N TYR A 197 14.01 7.87 3.44
CA TYR A 197 14.09 9.25 2.96
C TYR A 197 13.11 9.41 1.79
N GLU A 198 11.91 9.89 2.10
CA GLU A 198 10.79 10.01 1.18
C GLU A 198 10.91 11.33 0.42
N PHE A 199 11.35 11.27 -0.84
CA PHE A 199 11.45 12.41 -1.76
C PHE A 199 11.93 13.71 -1.12
N GLU A 200 13.07 13.62 -0.42
CA GLU A 200 13.76 14.73 0.25
C GLU A 200 13.45 14.97 1.74
N THR A 201 12.56 14.19 2.35
CA THR A 201 12.23 14.31 3.78
C THR A 201 12.22 12.99 4.54
N TYR A 202 12.49 13.03 5.86
CA TYR A 202 12.26 11.92 6.79
C TYR A 202 10.92 12.05 7.52
N GLU A 203 10.12 13.06 7.20
CA GLU A 203 8.84 13.32 7.86
C GLU A 203 7.80 12.25 7.56
N PHE A 204 7.70 11.83 6.30
CA PHE A 204 6.75 10.81 5.89
C PHE A 204 7.27 9.42 6.23
N ARG A 205 6.45 8.70 7.01
CA ARG A 205 6.77 7.37 7.54
C ARG A 205 5.92 6.34 6.81
N TRP A 206 6.49 5.67 5.81
CA TRP A 206 5.81 4.58 5.09
C TRP A 206 6.22 3.19 5.58
N GLY A 207 7.26 3.12 6.41
CA GLY A 207 7.91 1.88 6.77
C GLY A 207 7.06 1.01 7.68
N HIS A 208 7.15 -0.30 7.48
CA HIS A 208 6.65 -1.32 8.42
C HIS A 208 7.70 -1.69 9.48
N ILE A 209 8.89 -1.10 9.38
CA ILE A 209 9.94 -1.14 10.39
C ILE A 209 10.28 0.32 10.73
N ALA A 210 10.07 0.67 11.99
CA ALA A 210 10.44 1.96 12.54
C ALA A 210 11.96 2.13 12.50
N VAL A 211 12.42 3.32 12.14
CA VAL A 211 13.83 3.71 12.24
C VAL A 211 13.94 4.93 13.15
N ASP A 212 14.81 4.87 14.14
CA ASP A 212 14.99 5.96 15.09
C ASP A 212 15.79 7.11 14.47
N TYR A 213 15.06 8.14 14.06
CA TYR A 213 15.55 9.38 13.46
C TYR A 213 15.52 10.58 14.45
N TRP A 214 15.43 10.31 15.75
CA TRP A 214 15.31 11.32 16.79
C TRP A 214 16.49 12.30 16.79
N ASP A 215 16.21 13.60 16.64
CA ASP A 215 17.19 14.68 16.87
C ASP A 215 16.86 15.40 18.19
N PRO A 216 17.72 15.29 19.23
CA PRO A 216 17.50 16.00 20.49
C PRO A 216 17.56 17.53 20.34
N ALA A 217 18.09 18.07 19.23
CA ALA A 217 18.14 19.51 18.99
C ALA A 217 16.81 20.07 18.48
N THR A 218 16.02 19.28 17.74
CA THR A 218 14.72 19.70 17.20
C THR A 218 13.55 19.13 18.00
N GLY A 219 13.78 18.04 18.74
CA GLY A 219 12.72 17.30 19.43
C GLY A 219 11.80 16.53 18.46
N LEU A 220 12.25 16.28 17.23
CA LEU A 220 11.49 15.60 16.18
C LEU A 220 12.27 14.39 15.63
N MET A 221 11.55 13.43 15.09
CA MET A 221 12.12 12.32 14.33
C MET A 221 12.21 12.68 12.85
N ASN A 222 13.04 13.63 12.43
CA ASN A 222 13.10 14.04 11.03
C ASN A 222 14.51 14.25 10.48
N THR A 223 15.53 13.71 11.15
CA THR A 223 16.92 13.77 10.66
C THR A 223 17.57 12.41 10.69
N ASP A 224 18.64 12.22 9.91
CA ASP A 224 19.48 11.03 9.93
C ASP A 224 20.40 10.93 11.17
N LYS A 225 20.28 11.87 12.13
CA LYS A 225 21.17 11.97 13.30
C LYS A 225 20.75 11.12 14.50
N GLY A 226 19.60 10.45 14.42
CA GLY A 226 19.13 9.53 15.47
C GLY A 226 20.02 8.30 15.61
N SER A 227 19.63 7.37 16.49
CA SER A 227 20.41 6.14 16.69
C SER A 227 20.36 5.19 15.49
N LEU A 228 19.41 5.40 14.58
CA LEU A 228 19.05 4.50 13.49
C LEU A 228 18.68 3.09 14.01
N LYS A 229 18.26 2.96 15.27
CA LYS A 229 17.69 1.71 15.78
C LYS A 229 16.50 1.30 14.90
N ARG A 230 16.37 0.01 14.59
CA ARG A 230 15.24 -0.55 13.86
C ARG A 230 14.36 -1.40 14.76
N GLU A 231 13.05 -1.22 14.65
CA GLU A 231 12.06 -2.02 15.36
C GLU A 231 10.85 -2.32 14.47
N VAL A 232 10.38 -3.57 14.48
CA VAL A 232 9.26 -4.01 13.65
C VAL A 232 7.98 -3.36 14.17
N LYS A 233 7.23 -2.69 13.30
CA LYS A 233 5.96 -2.06 13.69
C LYS A 233 4.82 -3.06 13.81
N LEU A 234 3.75 -2.69 14.48
CA LEU A 234 2.55 -3.51 14.64
C LEU A 234 1.93 -3.90 13.28
N SER A 235 1.94 -2.99 12.31
CA SER A 235 1.49 -3.25 10.93
C SER A 235 2.23 -4.41 10.24
N ALA A 236 3.55 -4.52 10.40
CA ALA A 236 4.32 -5.64 9.86
C ALA A 236 3.88 -6.97 10.47
N LEU A 237 3.64 -6.99 11.79
CA LEU A 237 3.17 -8.19 12.49
C LEU A 237 1.78 -8.59 12.00
N TYR A 238 0.87 -7.61 11.88
CA TYR A 238 -0.47 -7.82 11.34
C TYR A 238 -0.42 -8.38 9.92
N MET A 239 0.36 -7.76 9.02
CA MET A 239 0.51 -8.23 7.65
C MET A 239 1.04 -9.66 7.59
N SER A 240 2.06 -9.97 8.40
CA SER A 240 2.65 -11.31 8.46
C SER A 240 1.63 -12.36 8.93
N GLU A 241 0.76 -12.02 9.88
CA GLU A 241 -0.30 -12.92 10.34
C GLU A 241 -1.41 -13.05 9.29
N PHE A 242 -1.92 -11.92 8.79
CA PHE A 242 -3.03 -11.87 7.85
C PHE A 242 -2.68 -12.56 6.53
N PHE A 243 -1.65 -12.09 5.82
CA PHE A 243 -1.23 -12.66 4.54
C PHE A 243 -0.52 -14.01 4.71
N GLY A 244 0.08 -14.27 5.87
CA GLY A 244 0.70 -15.56 6.19
C GLY A 244 -0.29 -16.73 6.13
N ASN A 245 -1.56 -16.49 6.46
CA ASN A 245 -2.62 -17.49 6.35
C ASN A 245 -2.96 -17.87 4.90
N TYR A 246 -2.54 -17.06 3.93
CA TYR A 246 -2.83 -17.23 2.50
C TYR A 246 -1.57 -17.48 1.66
N THR A 247 -0.38 -17.51 2.27
CA THR A 247 0.89 -17.60 1.56
C THR A 247 1.73 -18.78 2.05
N THR A 248 2.55 -19.33 1.16
CA THR A 248 3.60 -20.28 1.55
C THR A 248 4.92 -19.54 1.53
N SER A 249 5.58 -19.44 2.69
CA SER A 249 6.93 -18.85 2.74
C SER A 249 7.90 -19.72 1.94
N PRO A 250 8.61 -19.17 0.94
CA PRO A 250 9.65 -19.90 0.21
C PRO A 250 10.87 -20.21 1.08
N PHE A 251 10.94 -19.65 2.29
CA PHE A 251 12.02 -19.85 3.26
C PHE A 251 11.68 -20.85 4.36
N ASN A 252 10.54 -21.55 4.25
CA ASN A 252 10.10 -22.50 5.28
C ASN A 252 10.87 -23.83 5.22
N ASN A 253 12.18 -23.78 5.48
CA ASN A 253 12.94 -24.91 5.98
C ASN A 253 12.73 -24.98 7.51
N THR A 254 11.87 -25.91 7.94
CA THR A 254 11.85 -26.57 9.25
C THR A 254 12.49 -25.82 10.43
N ILE A 255 11.89 -24.71 10.89
CA ILE A 255 12.07 -24.34 12.30
C ILE A 255 11.04 -25.15 13.07
N GLN A 256 11.51 -26.12 13.87
CA GLN A 256 10.63 -26.86 14.77
C GLN A 256 9.84 -25.86 15.63
N LYS A 257 8.51 -25.86 15.48
CA LYS A 257 7.59 -25.18 16.40
C LYS A 257 7.82 -25.78 17.79
N ASN A 258 8.64 -25.13 18.61
CA ASN A 258 8.50 -25.28 20.05
C ASN A 258 7.17 -24.61 20.41
N SER A 259 6.18 -25.45 20.73
CA SER A 259 4.84 -25.05 21.13
C SER A 259 4.89 -24.37 22.49
N THR A 260 5.15 -23.06 22.55
CA THR A 260 4.86 -22.22 23.73
C THR A 260 4.97 -20.73 23.38
N ALA A 261 3.98 -20.21 22.65
CA ALA A 261 3.54 -18.81 22.71
C ALA A 261 2.28 -18.66 21.84
N SER A 262 1.12 -18.70 22.48
CA SER A 262 -0.13 -18.24 21.88
C SER A 262 -0.29 -16.78 22.29
N THR A 263 0.03 -15.85 21.40
CA THR A 263 -0.24 -14.43 21.63
C THR A 263 -1.60 -14.12 21.04
N THR A 264 -2.62 -13.98 21.90
CA THR A 264 -3.93 -13.47 21.48
C THR A 264 -3.84 -11.94 21.47
N LEU A 265 -3.88 -11.32 20.28
CA LEU A 265 -4.04 -9.88 20.14
C LEU A 265 -5.51 -9.53 20.38
N THR A 266 -5.82 -8.87 21.51
CA THR A 266 -7.13 -8.26 21.74
C THR A 266 -7.09 -6.79 21.32
N ALA A 267 -7.75 -6.46 20.21
CA ALA A 267 -8.10 -5.08 19.89
C ALA A 267 -9.20 -4.61 20.85
N SER A 268 -8.93 -3.57 21.64
CA SER A 268 -9.95 -2.85 22.41
C SER A 268 -10.28 -1.57 21.66
N GLY A 269 -11.36 -1.60 20.89
CA GLY A 269 -12.00 -0.44 20.29
C GLY A 269 -13.50 -0.57 20.54
N THR A 270 -14.09 0.39 21.25
CA THR A 270 -15.52 0.37 21.56
C THR A 270 -16.26 0.94 20.36
N ILE A 271 -16.83 0.07 19.52
CA ILE A 271 -17.84 0.47 18.52
C ILE A 271 -19.21 0.26 19.16
N GLY A 272 -19.99 1.34 19.20
CA GLY A 272 -21.34 1.36 19.75
C GLY A 272 -22.27 0.33 19.08
N SER A 273 -22.98 -0.40 19.94
CA SER A 273 -24.23 -1.12 19.71
C SER A 273 -24.35 -1.97 18.44
N ASN A 274 -23.98 -3.24 18.54
CA ASN A 274 -24.95 -4.33 18.40
C ASN A 274 -24.42 -5.62 19.05
N SER A 275 -25.32 -6.29 19.77
CA SER A 275 -25.04 -7.36 20.72
C SER A 275 -24.51 -8.64 20.09
N VAL A 276 -23.32 -9.08 20.52
CA VAL A 276 -22.93 -10.50 20.50
C VAL A 276 -22.29 -10.84 21.85
N THR A 277 -22.84 -11.85 22.52
CA THR A 277 -22.47 -12.32 23.86
C THR A 277 -21.02 -12.82 23.92
N SER A 278 -20.19 -12.20 24.76
CA SER A 278 -18.86 -12.70 25.13
C SER A 278 -18.88 -13.37 26.50
N THR A 279 -18.25 -14.54 26.60
CA THR A 279 -18.04 -15.25 27.86
C THR A 279 -16.69 -14.83 28.43
N SER A 280 -16.68 -14.24 29.63
CA SER A 280 -15.47 -13.78 30.31
C SER A 280 -14.67 -14.93 30.93
N VAL A 281 -13.35 -14.94 30.75
CA VAL A 281 -12.43 -15.68 31.63
C VAL A 281 -11.35 -14.71 32.12
N LYS A 282 -11.27 -14.52 33.44
CA LYS A 282 -10.22 -13.76 34.12
C LYS A 282 -8.95 -14.60 34.23
N SER A 283 -7.78 -14.00 34.04
CA SER A 283 -6.63 -14.31 34.91
C SER A 283 -5.57 -13.20 34.91
N ARG A 284 -4.75 -13.22 35.95
CA ARG A 284 -3.86 -12.18 36.48
C ARG A 284 -2.46 -12.80 36.57
N ALA A 285 -1.41 -12.15 36.07
CA ALA A 285 -0.04 -12.36 36.56
C ALA A 285 0.92 -11.24 36.10
N THR A 286 1.85 -10.95 36.99
CA THR A 286 2.87 -9.90 37.07
C THR A 286 4.24 -10.39 36.58
N GLY A 287 5.09 -9.50 36.04
CA GLY A 287 6.55 -9.56 36.24
C GLY A 287 7.46 -9.90 35.05
N SER A 288 8.38 -8.96 34.79
CA SER A 288 9.59 -8.93 33.94
C SER A 288 10.41 -10.22 33.68
N SER A 289 10.84 -10.44 32.43
CA SER A 289 12.26 -10.65 31.98
C SER A 289 12.33 -11.05 30.47
N ILE A 290 12.95 -10.23 29.60
CA ILE A 290 14.31 -10.32 28.99
C ILE A 290 14.47 -11.26 27.75
N LEU A 291 14.64 -10.61 26.59
CA LEU A 291 15.52 -10.84 25.41
C LEU A 291 15.63 -12.19 24.64
N ARG A 292 15.77 -11.98 23.31
CA ARG A 292 16.41 -12.77 22.22
C ARG A 292 15.52 -13.73 21.40
N ALA A 293 15.07 -13.24 20.24
CA ALA A 293 15.19 -13.92 18.94
C ALA A 293 14.93 -12.92 17.79
N ALA A 294 15.87 -11.99 17.57
CA ALA A 294 15.99 -11.33 16.27
C ALA A 294 16.94 -12.20 15.42
N SER A 295 16.38 -13.05 14.58
CA SER A 295 17.14 -13.80 13.58
C SER A 295 16.46 -13.64 12.22
N LEU A 296 17.12 -12.82 11.38
CA LEU A 296 17.14 -12.81 9.92
C LEU A 296 16.12 -13.70 9.20
N GLY A 297 15.20 -13.07 8.47
CA GLY A 297 14.35 -13.77 7.52
C GLY A 297 13.09 -13.01 7.07
N LEU A 298 13.19 -11.71 6.77
CA LEU A 298 12.13 -11.02 6.03
C LEU A 298 12.71 -10.46 4.72
N LEU A 299 12.99 -11.36 3.80
CA LEU A 299 12.80 -11.08 2.39
C LEU A 299 11.81 -12.13 1.92
N GLY A 300 10.73 -11.70 1.28
CA GLY A 300 9.79 -12.59 0.62
C GLY A 300 9.30 -11.90 -0.62
N VAL A 301 9.77 -12.34 -1.78
CA VAL A 301 9.00 -12.17 -3.01
C VAL A 301 7.78 -13.06 -2.82
N LEU A 302 6.64 -12.43 -2.54
CA LEU A 302 5.36 -13.10 -2.38
C LEU A 302 5.02 -13.78 -3.72
N THR A 303 4.91 -15.10 -3.73
CA THR A 303 4.33 -15.83 -4.86
C THR A 303 3.10 -16.54 -4.31
N LEU A 304 1.91 -16.04 -4.67
CA LEU A 304 0.63 -16.61 -4.23
C LEU A 304 0.23 -17.76 -5.18
N LEU A 305 -0.30 -18.85 -4.61
CA LEU A 305 -0.78 -20.05 -5.32
C LEU A 305 -2.17 -19.83 -5.94
#